data_AF-A0A448IG12-F1
#
_entry.id   AF-A0A448IG12-F1
#
_cell.length_a   1.000
_cell.length_b   1.000
_cell.length_c   1.000
_cell.angle_alpha   90.00
_cell.angle_beta   90.00
_cell.angle_gamma   90.00
#
_symmetry.space_group_name_H-M   'P 1'
#
loop_
_entity.id
_entity.type
_entity.pdbx_description
1 polymer ?
#
loop_
_entity_poly.entity_id
_entity_poly.type
_entity_poly.pdbx_seq_one_letter_code
_entity_poly.pdbx_strand_id
1 'polypeptide(L)'
;MTHPADRRLRSLTTPRAAALAGVLFALLFGAALVMIRTALPDGAALGTQWADGSGHRLRIAVVLMPFSGIAFLWFIGVVRDGLGALEDKFFSTVLIGSGLLFLAMIYASTAVGAGLIASTDFAEPGMRSEVAAFGQALLVSLSNTYALRMAAVFMMSLATIWLRTRLMPMWLVIVTYVVAAGVLIGSDISLWMTVTFPVWVLIVSLVMLERSGVIDLPDSKHLPDTA
;
A
#
# COMPACT_ATOMS: atom_id res chain seq x y z
N MET A 1 25.99 29.13 -3.34
CA MET A 1 24.84 29.88 -3.89
C MET A 1 24.10 28.95 -4.84
N THR A 2 23.01 28.33 -4.39
CA THR A 2 22.26 27.38 -5.21
C THR A 2 21.30 28.15 -6.12
N HIS A 3 21.45 27.97 -7.42
CA HIS A 3 20.66 28.68 -8.43
C HIS A 3 19.16 28.33 -8.24
N PRO A 4 18.23 29.31 -8.30
CA PRO A 4 16.79 29.04 -8.23
C PRO A 4 16.29 28.06 -9.32
N ALA A 5 17.04 27.88 -10.41
CA ALA A 5 16.81 26.87 -11.44
C ALA A 5 17.00 25.43 -10.93
N ASP A 6 18.02 25.16 -10.09
CA ASP A 6 18.28 23.83 -9.53
C ASP A 6 17.20 23.36 -8.55
N ARG A 7 16.59 24.31 -7.82
CA ARG A 7 15.43 24.02 -6.95
C ARG A 7 14.20 23.63 -7.77
N ARG A 8 13.97 24.27 -8.92
CA ARG A 8 12.85 23.95 -9.82
C ARG A 8 13.08 22.62 -10.55
N LEU A 9 14.29 22.35 -11.02
CA LEU A 9 14.59 21.07 -11.68
C LEU A 9 14.47 19.89 -10.70
N ARG A 10 14.94 20.03 -9.45
CA ARG A 10 14.69 19.02 -8.39
C ARG A 10 13.21 18.91 -8.04
N SER A 11 12.45 19.99 -8.01
CA SER A 11 11.01 19.91 -7.74
C SER A 11 10.19 19.32 -8.89
N LEU A 12 10.74 19.20 -10.10
CA LEU A 12 10.04 18.64 -11.28
C LEU A 12 10.37 17.16 -11.53
N THR A 13 11.56 16.68 -11.15
CA THR A 13 11.90 15.24 -11.24
C THR A 13 11.32 14.43 -10.08
N THR A 14 11.20 15.05 -8.90
CA THR A 14 10.77 14.36 -7.67
C THR A 14 9.29 13.93 -7.70
N PRO A 15 8.30 14.73 -8.16
CA PRO A 15 6.88 14.36 -8.15
C PRO A 15 6.50 13.18 -9.05
N ARG A 16 7.18 13.01 -10.19
CA ARG A 16 6.91 11.92 -11.13
C ARG A 16 7.49 10.58 -10.66
N ALA A 17 8.75 10.59 -10.20
CA ALA A 17 9.36 9.44 -9.55
C ALA A 17 8.58 9.02 -8.28
N ALA A 18 7.96 9.99 -7.63
CA ALA A 18 7.16 9.84 -6.43
C ALA A 18 5.79 9.17 -6.63
N ALA A 19 5.03 9.55 -7.66
CA ALA A 19 3.75 8.89 -8.00
C ALA A 19 3.96 7.44 -8.46
N LEU A 20 5.10 7.14 -9.09
CA LEU A 20 5.48 5.79 -9.49
C LEU A 20 5.65 4.84 -8.30
N ALA A 21 6.07 5.33 -7.13
CA ALA A 21 6.22 4.48 -5.93
C ALA A 21 4.88 3.91 -5.47
N GLY A 22 3.81 4.71 -5.49
CA GLY A 22 2.46 4.25 -5.14
C GLY A 22 1.88 3.27 -6.16
N VAL A 23 2.11 3.51 -7.46
CA VAL A 23 1.73 2.56 -8.52
C VAL A 23 2.49 1.23 -8.35
N LEU A 24 3.80 1.29 -8.14
CA LEU A 24 4.64 0.10 -7.94
C LEU A 24 4.19 -0.67 -6.70
N PHE A 25 3.92 0.00 -5.58
CA PHE A 25 3.35 -0.63 -4.39
C PHE A 25 2.03 -1.33 -4.72
N ALA A 26 1.08 -0.63 -5.33
CA ALA A 26 -0.23 -1.19 -5.62
C ALA A 26 -0.15 -2.42 -6.53
N LEU A 27 0.73 -2.40 -7.53
CA LEU A 27 0.97 -3.53 -8.42
C LEU A 27 1.66 -4.70 -7.71
N LEU A 28 2.73 -4.45 -6.95
CA LEU A 28 3.46 -5.52 -6.25
C LEU A 28 2.61 -6.15 -5.14
N PHE A 29 1.98 -5.31 -4.30
CA PHE A 29 1.13 -5.77 -3.21
C PHE A 29 -0.14 -6.45 -3.75
N GLY A 30 -0.79 -5.83 -4.75
CA GLY A 30 -1.95 -6.39 -5.42
C GLY A 30 -1.64 -7.73 -6.08
N ALA A 31 -0.53 -7.84 -6.81
CA ALA A 31 -0.08 -9.09 -7.42
C ALA A 31 0.20 -10.16 -6.34
N ALA A 32 0.90 -9.82 -5.26
CA ALA A 32 1.15 -10.74 -4.15
C ALA A 32 -0.17 -11.26 -3.54
N LEU A 33 -1.13 -10.39 -3.29
CA LEU A 33 -2.45 -10.77 -2.77
C LEU A 33 -3.25 -11.64 -3.76
N VAL A 34 -3.22 -11.32 -5.06
CA VAL A 34 -3.90 -12.11 -6.09
C VAL A 34 -3.25 -13.48 -6.27
N MET A 35 -1.91 -13.57 -6.23
CA MET A 35 -1.20 -14.84 -6.28
C MET A 35 -1.51 -15.71 -5.05
N ILE A 36 -1.55 -15.10 -3.87
CA ILE A 36 -2.00 -15.76 -2.64
C ILE A 36 -3.43 -16.28 -2.82
N ARG A 37 -4.38 -15.44 -3.27
CA ARG A 37 -5.78 -15.85 -3.41
C ARG A 37 -6.05 -16.86 -4.50
N THR A 38 -5.41 -16.75 -5.66
CA THR A 38 -5.64 -17.70 -6.77
C THR A 38 -4.97 -19.05 -6.54
N ALA A 39 -4.14 -19.17 -5.49
CA ALA A 39 -3.67 -20.45 -4.98
C ALA A 39 -4.70 -21.14 -4.06
N LEU A 40 -5.84 -20.50 -3.79
CA LEU A 40 -6.88 -20.94 -2.87
C LEU A 40 -8.05 -21.57 -3.66
N PRO A 41 -8.49 -22.82 -3.36
CA PRO A 41 -9.76 -23.35 -3.86
C PRO A 41 -10.94 -22.52 -3.35
N ASP A 42 -11.99 -22.38 -4.16
CA ASP A 42 -13.20 -21.61 -3.80
C ASP A 42 -13.77 -22.09 -2.46
N GLY A 43 -13.74 -21.22 -1.44
CA GLY A 43 -14.27 -21.49 -0.09
C GLY A 43 -13.24 -21.79 0.99
N ALA A 44 -11.95 -21.92 0.67
CA ALA A 44 -10.93 -22.15 1.70
C ALA A 44 -10.49 -20.85 2.38
N ALA A 45 -10.16 -20.90 3.69
CA ALA A 45 -9.70 -19.72 4.42
C ALA A 45 -8.25 -19.35 4.05
N LEU A 46 -7.92 -18.05 4.03
CA LEU A 46 -6.53 -17.58 3.86
C LEU A 46 -5.64 -18.28 4.90
N GLY A 47 -4.62 -19.02 4.44
CA GLY A 47 -3.80 -19.85 5.33
C GLY A 47 -3.79 -21.34 4.96
N THR A 48 -4.89 -21.86 4.43
CA THR A 48 -5.01 -23.28 4.00
C THR A 48 -4.12 -23.61 2.80
N GLN A 49 -3.90 -22.63 1.91
CA GLN A 49 -2.98 -22.71 0.78
C GLN A 49 -1.52 -23.08 1.15
N TRP A 50 -1.08 -22.78 2.38
CA TRP A 50 0.29 -23.06 2.85
C TRP A 50 0.43 -24.53 3.31
N ALA A 51 -0.68 -25.26 3.47
CA ALA A 51 -0.70 -26.68 3.82
C ALA A 51 -0.71 -27.61 2.58
N ASP A 52 -1.38 -27.22 1.49
CA ASP A 52 -1.67 -28.10 0.35
C ASP A 52 -0.72 -27.98 -0.87
N GLY A 53 0.54 -27.58 -0.67
CA GLY A 53 1.56 -27.73 -1.72
C GLY A 53 1.53 -26.73 -2.88
N SER A 54 0.87 -25.58 -2.73
CA SER A 54 0.87 -24.46 -3.71
C SER A 54 2.19 -23.64 -3.74
N GLY A 55 3.32 -24.30 -3.53
CA GLY A 55 4.58 -23.69 -3.06
C GLY A 55 5.23 -22.66 -3.99
N HIS A 56 5.12 -22.78 -5.32
CA HIS A 56 5.88 -21.91 -6.23
C HIS A 56 5.32 -20.49 -6.33
N ARG A 57 4.00 -20.34 -6.55
CA ARG A 57 3.33 -19.02 -6.59
C ARG A 57 3.41 -18.29 -5.26
N LEU A 58 3.32 -19.06 -4.18
CA LEU A 58 3.37 -18.58 -2.81
C LEU A 58 4.77 -18.06 -2.43
N ARG A 59 5.82 -18.76 -2.86
CA ARG A 59 7.21 -18.33 -2.68
C ARG A 59 7.51 -17.03 -3.42
N ILE A 60 6.97 -16.86 -4.64
CA ILE A 60 7.08 -15.60 -5.39
C ILE A 60 6.38 -14.47 -4.64
N ALA A 61 5.16 -14.70 -4.12
CA ALA A 61 4.42 -13.68 -3.35
C ALA A 61 5.18 -13.26 -2.08
N VAL A 62 5.77 -14.22 -1.35
CA VAL A 62 6.62 -13.93 -0.18
C VAL A 62 7.83 -13.08 -0.56
N VAL A 63 8.49 -13.37 -1.68
CA VAL A 63 9.64 -12.60 -2.17
C VAL A 63 9.22 -11.19 -2.62
N LEU A 64 8.02 -11.03 -3.18
CA LEU A 64 7.50 -9.71 -3.60
C LEU A 64 7.16 -8.79 -2.43
N MET A 65 6.81 -9.36 -1.27
CA MET A 65 6.28 -8.61 -0.13
C MET A 65 7.22 -7.51 0.37
N PRO A 66 8.53 -7.77 0.59
CA PRO A 66 9.48 -6.75 1.02
C PRO A 66 9.63 -5.62 0.00
N PHE A 67 9.64 -5.93 -1.30
CA PHE A 67 9.73 -4.90 -2.35
C PHE A 67 8.48 -4.02 -2.39
N SER A 68 7.31 -4.62 -2.20
CA SER A 68 6.05 -3.90 -2.01
C SER A 68 6.17 -2.94 -0.83
N GLY A 69 6.60 -3.39 0.34
CA GLY A 69 6.70 -2.51 1.50
C GLY A 69 7.73 -1.40 1.36
N ILE A 70 8.86 -1.63 0.68
CA ILE A 70 9.80 -0.56 0.33
C ILE A 70 9.10 0.51 -0.54
N ALA A 71 8.36 0.09 -1.58
CA ALA A 71 7.59 1.00 -2.41
C ALA A 71 6.52 1.76 -1.60
N PHE A 72 5.90 1.10 -0.62
CA PHE A 72 4.94 1.73 0.29
C PHE A 72 5.57 2.81 1.18
N LEU A 73 6.76 2.56 1.72
CA LEU A 73 7.49 3.55 2.52
C LEU A 73 7.83 4.79 1.68
N TRP A 74 8.25 4.60 0.43
CA TRP A 74 8.45 5.69 -0.51
C TRP A 74 7.14 6.45 -0.79
N PHE A 75 6.03 5.74 -1.02
CA PHE A 75 4.71 6.35 -1.17
C PHE A 75 4.31 7.21 0.03
N ILE A 76 4.53 6.73 1.26
CA ILE A 76 4.26 7.53 2.48
C ILE A 76 5.12 8.80 2.50
N GLY A 77 6.42 8.69 2.18
CA GLY A 77 7.32 9.84 2.13
C GLY A 77 6.85 10.90 1.12
N VAL A 78 6.41 10.44 -0.05
CA VAL A 78 5.85 11.29 -1.11
C VAL A 78 4.57 11.97 -0.70
N VAL A 79 3.63 11.20 -0.13
CA VAL A 79 2.36 11.74 0.36
C VAL A 79 2.69 12.82 1.37
N ARG A 80 3.56 12.54 2.36
CA ARG A 80 4.00 13.50 3.37
C ARG A 80 4.64 14.76 2.79
N ASP A 81 5.54 14.63 1.82
CA ASP A 81 6.18 15.79 1.16
C ASP A 81 5.15 16.67 0.44
N GLY A 82 4.12 16.06 -0.16
CA GLY A 82 3.01 16.77 -0.80
C GLY A 82 2.09 17.53 0.15
N LEU A 83 2.08 17.20 1.45
CA LEU A 83 1.24 17.86 2.46
C LEU A 83 1.84 19.19 2.97
N GLY A 84 3.16 19.37 2.81
CA GLY A 84 3.85 20.63 3.13
C GLY A 84 3.79 21.03 4.61
N ALA A 85 4.02 22.32 4.89
CA ALA A 85 4.06 22.87 6.26
C ALA A 85 2.67 23.26 6.84
N LEU A 86 1.60 23.05 6.08
CA LEU A 86 0.24 23.46 6.42
C LEU A 86 -0.55 22.37 7.16
N GLU A 87 0.07 21.21 7.40
CA GLU A 87 -0.58 20.07 8.00
C GLU A 87 -0.56 20.11 9.53
N ASP A 88 -1.68 19.73 10.14
CA ASP A 88 -1.79 19.54 11.57
C ASP A 88 -0.96 18.31 11.99
N LYS A 89 0.02 18.51 12.88
CA LYS A 89 1.01 17.50 13.28
C LYS A 89 0.36 16.20 13.75
N PHE A 90 -0.83 16.30 14.36
CA PHE A 90 -1.60 15.14 14.81
C PHE A 90 -1.92 14.19 13.65
N PHE A 91 -2.49 14.68 12.55
CA PHE A 91 -2.87 13.83 11.41
C PHE A 91 -1.66 13.27 10.69
N SER A 92 -0.57 14.04 10.60
CA SER A 92 0.69 13.57 10.01
C SER A 92 1.29 12.40 10.81
N THR A 93 1.27 12.49 12.15
CA THR A 93 1.71 11.39 13.02
C THR A 93 0.80 10.17 12.89
N VAL A 94 -0.53 10.35 12.86
CA VAL A 94 -1.48 9.23 12.70
C VAL A 94 -1.35 8.58 11.32
N LEU A 95 -1.16 9.36 10.26
CA LEU A 95 -0.92 8.88 8.91
C LEU A 95 0.34 7.99 8.86
N ILE A 96 1.48 8.50 9.32
CA ILE A 96 2.73 7.73 9.30
C ILE A 96 2.62 6.51 10.22
N GLY A 97 2.11 6.69 11.44
CA GLY A 97 1.99 5.61 12.42
C GLY A 97 1.09 4.47 11.95
N SER A 98 -0.07 4.80 11.38
CA SER A 98 -1.01 3.80 10.85
C SER A 98 -0.47 3.09 9.61
N GLY A 99 0.19 3.81 8.70
CA GLY A 99 0.85 3.20 7.54
C GLY A 99 1.96 2.23 7.94
N LEU A 100 2.83 2.62 8.87
CA LEU A 100 3.90 1.75 9.36
C LEU A 100 3.36 0.53 10.11
N LEU A 101 2.32 0.69 10.92
CA LEU A 101 1.67 -0.43 11.60
C LEU A 101 1.00 -1.38 10.62
N PHE A 102 0.30 -0.87 9.61
CA PHE A 102 -0.22 -1.69 8.51
C PHE A 102 0.89 -2.54 7.89
N LEU A 103 2.00 -1.92 7.50
CA LEU A 103 3.11 -2.62 6.86
C LEU A 103 3.75 -3.66 7.80
N ALA A 104 3.94 -3.33 9.08
CA ALA A 104 4.49 -4.24 10.07
C ALA A 104 3.61 -5.48 10.27
N MET A 105 2.29 -5.30 10.36
CA MET A 105 1.35 -6.42 10.50
C MET A 105 1.36 -7.33 9.28
N ILE A 106 1.45 -6.75 8.08
CA ILE A 106 1.57 -7.49 6.83
C ILE A 106 2.88 -8.29 6.76
N TYR A 107 4.01 -7.70 7.14
CA TYR A 107 5.29 -8.41 7.20
C TYR A 107 5.29 -9.53 8.23
N ALA A 108 4.74 -9.29 9.43
CA ALA A 108 4.57 -10.33 10.44
C ALA A 108 3.71 -11.48 9.91
N SER A 109 2.58 -11.15 9.28
CA SER A 109 1.70 -12.14 8.66
C SER A 109 2.39 -12.95 7.55
N THR A 110 3.22 -12.30 6.74
CA THR A 110 3.96 -12.95 5.66
C THR A 110 5.08 -13.84 6.20
N ALA A 111 5.75 -13.42 7.27
CA ALA A 111 6.76 -14.21 7.97
C ALA A 111 6.16 -15.47 8.60
N VAL A 112 4.97 -15.36 9.20
CA VAL A 112 4.21 -16.53 9.70
C VAL A 112 3.88 -17.49 8.55
N GLY A 113 3.38 -16.98 7.42
CA GLY A 113 3.13 -17.80 6.23
C GLY A 113 4.41 -18.51 5.74
N ALA A 114 5.50 -17.78 5.55
CA ALA A 114 6.78 -18.35 5.14
C ALA A 114 7.31 -19.41 6.12
N GLY A 115 7.15 -19.17 7.43
CA GLY A 115 7.49 -20.11 8.49
C GLY A 115 6.66 -21.39 8.44
N LEU A 116 5.36 -21.30 8.09
CA LEU A 116 4.51 -22.47 7.89
C LEU A 116 4.99 -23.34 6.73
N ILE A 117 5.37 -22.74 5.58
CA ILE A 117 6.01 -23.51 4.49
C ILE A 117 7.32 -24.14 4.96
N ALA A 118 8.20 -23.38 5.61
CA ALA A 118 9.48 -23.95 6.03
C ALA A 118 9.29 -25.10 7.04
N SER A 119 8.25 -25.05 7.87
CA SER A 119 7.96 -26.10 8.85
C SER A 119 7.52 -27.43 8.22
N THR A 120 7.01 -27.43 6.98
CA THR A 120 6.61 -28.68 6.31
C THR A 120 7.80 -29.60 6.02
N ASP A 121 9.01 -29.03 5.92
CA ASP A 121 10.23 -29.78 5.62
C ASP A 121 10.85 -30.47 6.85
N PHE A 122 10.49 -30.04 8.07
CA PHE A 122 11.15 -30.48 9.32
C PHE A 122 10.22 -31.07 10.39
N ALA A 123 8.89 -31.02 10.23
CA ALA A 123 7.95 -31.34 11.30
C ALA A 123 7.29 -32.74 11.23
N GLU A 124 7.25 -33.42 12.38
CA GLU A 124 6.50 -34.67 12.62
C GLU A 124 4.99 -34.54 12.32
N PRO A 125 4.30 -35.59 11.82
CA PRO A 125 2.92 -35.50 11.33
C PRO A 125 1.88 -34.94 12.32
N GLY A 126 2.01 -35.23 13.62
CA GLY A 126 1.06 -34.79 14.66
C GLY A 126 1.28 -33.35 15.16
N MET A 127 2.53 -32.87 15.20
CA MET A 127 2.85 -31.49 15.58
C MET A 127 2.49 -30.50 14.45
N ARG A 128 2.42 -31.01 13.22
CA ARG A 128 2.10 -30.23 12.01
C ARG A 128 0.71 -29.60 12.05
N SER A 129 -0.31 -30.27 12.59
CA SER A 129 -1.70 -29.79 12.53
C SER A 129 -1.99 -28.64 13.49
N GLU A 130 -1.50 -28.70 14.73
CA GLU A 130 -1.75 -27.66 15.74
C GLU A 130 -0.99 -26.37 15.42
N VAL A 131 0.30 -26.49 15.07
CA VAL A 131 1.13 -25.33 14.69
C VAL A 131 0.61 -24.69 13.39
N ALA A 132 0.16 -25.50 12.42
CA ALA A 132 -0.45 -24.98 11.20
C ALA A 132 -1.75 -24.23 11.49
N ALA A 133 -2.65 -24.80 12.29
CA ALA A 133 -3.91 -24.13 12.66
C ALA A 133 -3.67 -22.81 13.40
N PHE A 134 -2.72 -22.79 14.36
CA PHE A 134 -2.34 -21.57 15.06
C PHE A 134 -1.73 -20.53 14.12
N GLY A 135 -0.78 -20.92 13.27
CA GLY A 135 -0.15 -20.02 12.32
C GLY A 135 -1.15 -19.45 11.31
N GLN A 136 -2.11 -20.25 10.85
CA GLN A 136 -3.19 -19.79 9.98
C GLN A 136 -4.09 -18.76 10.68
N ALA A 137 -4.52 -19.04 11.91
CA ALA A 137 -5.32 -18.11 12.69
C ALA A 137 -4.58 -16.78 12.94
N LEU A 138 -3.28 -16.86 13.26
CA LEU A 138 -2.43 -15.70 13.46
C LEU A 138 -2.26 -14.87 12.18
N LEU A 139 -2.03 -15.53 11.04
CA LEU A 139 -1.93 -14.89 9.72
C LEU A 139 -3.22 -14.13 9.37
N VAL A 140 -4.38 -14.76 9.54
CA VAL A 140 -5.69 -14.14 9.27
C VAL A 140 -5.92 -12.94 10.19
N SER A 141 -5.62 -13.08 11.48
CA SER A 141 -5.79 -12.00 12.46
C SER A 141 -4.88 -10.81 12.15
N LEU A 142 -3.59 -11.04 11.89
CA LEU A 142 -2.64 -9.99 11.56
C LEU A 142 -3.05 -9.24 10.28
N SER A 143 -3.43 -9.97 9.23
CA SER A 143 -3.78 -9.37 7.92
C SER A 143 -5.17 -8.75 7.89
N ASN A 144 -6.22 -9.52 8.17
CA ASN A 144 -7.60 -9.08 7.95
C ASN A 144 -8.14 -8.28 9.13
N THR A 145 -7.74 -8.61 10.35
CA THR A 145 -8.27 -7.94 11.54
C THR A 145 -7.46 -6.69 11.85
N TYR A 146 -6.14 -6.80 12.00
CA TYR A 146 -5.31 -5.68 12.44
C TYR A 146 -4.82 -4.80 11.28
N ALA A 147 -4.22 -5.38 10.24
CA ALA A 147 -3.65 -4.57 9.16
C ALA A 147 -4.73 -3.75 8.44
N LEU A 148 -5.88 -4.35 8.07
CA LEU A 148 -6.97 -3.62 7.43
C LEU A 148 -7.50 -2.43 8.24
N ARG A 149 -7.61 -2.58 9.57
CA ARG A 149 -8.02 -1.48 10.45
C ARG A 149 -7.00 -0.35 10.44
N MET A 150 -5.71 -0.66 10.49
CA MET A 150 -4.66 0.37 10.38
C MET A 150 -4.63 1.02 8.99
N ALA A 151 -4.87 0.27 7.93
CA ALA A 151 -5.03 0.79 6.57
C ALA A 151 -6.24 1.74 6.45
N ALA A 152 -7.37 1.43 7.09
CA ALA A 152 -8.53 2.32 7.12
C ALA A 152 -8.21 3.63 7.87
N VAL A 153 -7.50 3.56 9.00
CA VAL A 153 -7.02 4.76 9.73
C VAL A 153 -6.11 5.60 8.83
N PHE A 154 -5.18 4.97 8.11
CA PHE A 154 -4.31 5.65 7.15
C PHE A 154 -5.12 6.41 6.09
N MET A 155 -6.12 5.76 5.48
CA MET A 155 -7.00 6.40 4.49
C MET A 155 -7.78 7.57 5.08
N MET A 156 -8.36 7.41 6.28
CA MET A 156 -9.14 8.45 6.94
C MET A 156 -8.28 9.66 7.29
N SER A 157 -7.06 9.44 7.79
CA SER A 157 -6.11 10.53 8.04
C SER A 157 -5.81 11.27 6.74
N LEU A 158 -5.46 10.55 5.67
CA LEU A 158 -5.15 11.17 4.38
C LEU A 158 -6.33 11.98 3.81
N ALA A 159 -7.54 11.43 3.85
CA ALA A 159 -8.75 12.12 3.42
C ALA A 159 -9.02 13.39 4.23
N THR A 160 -8.82 13.33 5.54
CA THR A 160 -9.00 14.49 6.44
C THR A 160 -8.01 15.60 6.11
N ILE A 161 -6.76 15.22 5.80
CA ILE A 161 -5.72 16.18 5.42
C ILE A 161 -6.07 16.83 4.08
N TRP A 162 -6.48 16.05 3.08
CA TRP A 162 -6.91 16.58 1.78
C TRP A 162 -8.11 17.53 1.90
N LEU A 163 -9.05 17.22 2.79
CA LEU A 163 -10.20 18.08 3.07
C LEU A 163 -9.75 19.44 3.65
N ARG A 164 -8.80 19.43 4.59
CA ARG A 164 -8.29 20.65 5.24
C ARG A 164 -7.39 21.48 4.34
N THR A 165 -6.55 20.83 3.55
CA THR A 165 -5.54 21.49 2.71
C THR A 165 -6.08 21.90 1.33
N ARG A 166 -7.27 21.40 0.93
CA ARG A 166 -7.88 21.61 -0.40
C ARG A 166 -6.96 21.24 -1.58
N LEU A 167 -5.96 20.38 -1.33
CA LEU A 167 -4.98 19.95 -2.35
C LEU A 167 -5.60 19.02 -3.39
N MET A 168 -6.63 18.26 -3.02
CA MET A 168 -7.27 17.23 -3.84
C MET A 168 -8.76 17.52 -4.08
N PRO A 169 -9.37 16.95 -5.13
CA PRO A 169 -10.78 17.21 -5.44
C PRO A 169 -11.69 16.55 -4.41
N MET A 170 -12.81 17.23 -4.08
CA MET A 170 -13.75 16.77 -3.04
C MET A 170 -14.33 15.37 -3.32
N TRP A 171 -14.50 14.98 -4.58
CA TRP A 171 -14.97 13.63 -4.91
C TRP A 171 -13.99 12.55 -4.41
N LEU A 172 -12.68 12.79 -4.50
CA LEU A 172 -11.65 11.81 -4.09
C LEU A 172 -11.63 11.65 -2.57
N VAL A 173 -11.86 12.74 -1.84
CA VAL A 173 -12.00 12.72 -0.38
C VAL A 173 -13.22 11.88 0.02
N ILE A 174 -14.37 12.10 -0.61
CA ILE A 174 -15.60 11.34 -0.33
C ILE A 174 -15.39 9.85 -0.65
N VAL A 175 -14.84 9.53 -1.82
CA VAL A 175 -14.53 8.14 -2.20
C VAL A 175 -13.60 7.48 -1.18
N THR A 176 -12.56 8.20 -0.73
CA THR A 176 -11.62 7.66 0.27
C THR A 176 -12.31 7.37 1.60
N TYR A 177 -13.19 8.24 2.09
CA TYR A 177 -13.96 7.97 3.32
C TYR A 177 -14.90 6.78 3.17
N VAL A 178 -15.61 6.67 2.04
CA VAL A 178 -16.51 5.55 1.76
C VAL A 178 -15.72 4.24 1.71
N VAL A 179 -14.58 4.23 1.03
CA VAL A 179 -13.70 3.06 0.96
C VAL A 179 -13.15 2.71 2.34
N ALA A 180 -12.67 3.69 3.11
CA ALA A 180 -12.13 3.47 4.45
C ALA A 180 -13.19 2.89 5.41
N ALA A 181 -14.41 3.44 5.39
CA ALA A 181 -15.53 2.92 6.17
C ALA A 181 -15.92 1.51 5.71
N GLY A 182 -15.93 1.27 4.40
CA GLY A 182 -16.15 -0.05 3.83
C GLY A 182 -15.13 -1.07 4.34
N VAL A 183 -13.83 -0.74 4.27
CA VAL A 183 -12.75 -1.58 4.80
C VAL A 183 -12.96 -1.83 6.29
N LEU A 184 -13.25 -0.80 7.09
CA LEU A 184 -13.39 -0.92 8.54
C LEU A 184 -14.57 -1.81 8.95
N ILE A 185 -15.72 -1.70 8.26
CA ILE A 185 -16.95 -2.43 8.57
C ILE A 185 -16.90 -3.87 8.05
N GLY A 186 -16.42 -4.08 6.83
CA GLY A 186 -16.46 -5.41 6.24
C GLY A 186 -15.12 -6.15 6.25
N SER A 187 -14.15 -5.68 7.03
CA SER A 187 -12.91 -6.43 7.37
C SER A 187 -13.22 -7.85 7.83
N ASP A 188 -14.33 -8.02 8.55
CA ASP A 188 -14.76 -9.29 9.12
C ASP A 188 -15.77 -10.06 8.22
N ILE A 189 -16.28 -9.43 7.14
CA ILE A 189 -17.37 -9.97 6.30
C ILE A 189 -16.85 -10.49 4.95
N SER A 190 -15.87 -9.81 4.34
CA SER A 190 -15.40 -10.18 3.01
C SER A 190 -13.89 -10.18 2.91
N LEU A 191 -13.34 -11.35 2.60
CA LEU A 191 -11.92 -11.54 2.33
C LEU A 191 -11.40 -10.60 1.24
N TRP A 192 -12.26 -10.10 0.34
CA TRP A 192 -11.92 -9.21 -0.78
C TRP A 192 -11.44 -7.81 -0.38
N MET A 193 -11.66 -7.39 0.87
CA MET A 193 -11.30 -6.04 1.32
C MET A 193 -9.80 -5.74 1.34
N THR A 194 -8.95 -6.77 1.43
CA THR A 194 -7.50 -6.60 1.31
C THR A 194 -7.06 -6.12 -0.08
N VAL A 195 -7.84 -6.39 -1.14
CA VAL A 195 -7.54 -5.88 -2.50
C VAL A 195 -8.05 -4.45 -2.67
N THR A 196 -9.06 -4.05 -1.90
CA THR A 196 -9.57 -2.67 -1.92
C THR A 196 -8.49 -1.65 -1.59
N PHE A 197 -7.59 -1.97 -0.64
CA PHE A 197 -6.49 -1.09 -0.26
C PHE A 197 -5.52 -0.78 -1.43
N PRO A 198 -4.86 -1.75 -2.08
CA PRO A 198 -3.98 -1.47 -3.21
C PRO A 198 -4.71 -0.84 -4.39
N VAL A 199 -5.96 -1.22 -4.67
CA VAL A 199 -6.75 -0.59 -5.74
C VAL A 199 -6.96 0.90 -5.44
N TRP A 200 -7.30 1.25 -4.21
CA TRP A 200 -7.41 2.64 -3.79
C TRP A 200 -6.07 3.39 -3.92
N VAL A 201 -4.96 2.79 -3.46
CA VAL A 201 -3.63 3.41 -3.63
C VAL A 201 -3.29 3.63 -5.10
N LEU A 202 -3.65 2.69 -5.99
CA LEU A 202 -3.47 2.84 -7.43
C LEU A 202 -4.25 4.05 -7.97
N ILE A 203 -5.53 4.17 -7.62
CA ILE A 203 -6.38 5.30 -8.04
C ILE A 203 -5.77 6.63 -7.56
N VAL A 204 -5.39 6.71 -6.29
CA VAL A 204 -4.75 7.90 -5.71
C VAL A 204 -3.47 8.25 -6.45
N SER A 205 -2.63 7.25 -6.71
CA SER A 205 -1.34 7.44 -7.39
C SER A 205 -1.53 7.91 -8.84
N LEU A 206 -2.53 7.37 -9.55
CA LEU A 206 -2.87 7.80 -10.91
C LEU A 206 -3.40 9.23 -10.94
N VAL A 207 -4.28 9.62 -10.01
CA VAL A 207 -4.78 11.00 -9.90
C VAL A 207 -3.64 11.98 -9.58
N MET A 208 -2.71 11.59 -8.69
CA MET A 208 -1.50 12.38 -8.44
C MET A 208 -0.63 12.52 -9.70
N LEU A 209 -0.49 11.44 -10.47
CA LEU A 209 0.27 11.45 -11.71
C LEU A 209 -0.36 12.38 -12.75
N GLU A 210 -1.67 12.28 -13.00
CA GLU A 210 -2.40 13.16 -13.93
C GLU A 210 -2.24 14.63 -13.55
N ARG A 211 -2.41 14.96 -12.27
CA ARG A 211 -2.25 16.35 -11.80
C ARG A 211 -0.82 16.88 -11.93
N SER A 212 0.20 16.02 -11.78
CA SER A 212 1.60 16.37 -12.03
C SER A 212 1.95 16.43 -13.53
N GLY A 213 1.15 15.78 -14.39
CA GLY A 213 1.30 15.81 -15.85
C GLY A 213 0.66 17.02 -16.53
N VAL A 214 -0.36 17.62 -15.92
CA VAL A 214 -1.13 18.75 -16.50
C VAL A 214 -0.42 20.11 -16.38
N ILE A 215 0.63 20.24 -15.56
CA ILE A 215 1.47 21.45 -15.50
C ILE A 215 2.74 21.21 -16.34
N ASP A 216 2.59 21.02 -17.64
CA ASP A 216 3.68 21.23 -18.60
C ASP A 216 3.17 22.01 -19.82
N LEU A 217 3.95 23.04 -20.18
CA LEU A 217 3.94 23.93 -21.37
C LEU A 217 3.07 25.21 -21.33
N PRO A 218 3.66 26.36 -21.70
CA PRO A 218 3.92 26.64 -23.12
C PRO A 218 5.40 26.79 -23.49
N ASP A 219 5.69 26.33 -24.70
CA ASP A 219 6.91 26.51 -25.48
C ASP A 219 7.55 27.91 -25.33
N SER A 220 8.81 27.96 -24.89
CA SER A 220 9.69 29.07 -25.26
C SER A 220 10.32 28.80 -26.62
N LYS A 221 9.49 28.67 -27.66
CA LYS A 221 9.91 29.01 -29.02
C LYS A 221 9.78 30.53 -29.13
N HIS A 222 10.87 31.16 -29.55
CA HIS A 222 11.05 32.59 -29.87
C HIS A 222 11.71 33.44 -28.78
N LEU A 223 13.05 33.41 -28.79
CA LEU A 223 13.78 34.66 -28.96
C LEU A 223 14.79 34.46 -30.11
N PRO A 224 14.67 35.21 -31.22
CA PRO A 224 15.71 35.22 -32.23
C PRO A 224 16.96 35.90 -31.66
N ASP A 225 18.13 35.27 -31.92
CA ASP A 225 19.42 35.94 -31.84
C ASP A 225 19.43 37.14 -32.78
N THR A 226 19.67 38.34 -32.23
CA THR A 226 20.41 39.46 -32.85
C THR A 226 20.65 40.47 -31.73
N ALA A 227 21.88 40.55 -31.21
CA ALA A 227 22.91 41.54 -31.57
C ALA A 227 22.70 42.90 -30.90
#